data_AF-A0A3A5JIV0-F1
#
_entry.id   AF-A0A3A5JIV0-F1
#
_cell.length_a   1.000
_cell.length_b   1.000
_cell.length_c   1.000
_cell.angle_alpha   90.00
_cell.angle_beta   90.00
_cell.angle_gamma   90.00
#
_symmetry.space_group_name_H-M   'P 1'
#
loop_
_entity.id
_entity.type
_entity.pdbx_description
1 polymer ?
#
loop_
_entity_poly.entity_id
_entity_poly.type
_entity_poly.pdbx_seq_one_letter_code
_entity_poly.pdbx_strand_id
1 'polypeptide(L)'
;MLSIILSGHGGFATGLEKAMKQILGEQEQVIAIDFPETSSTALLTTQFEEAIDALDESEGLVFLTDLLGGTPFRVASTLALQK
;
A
#
# COMPACT_ATOMS: atom_id res chain seq x y z
N MET A 1 -0.50 -6.10 -15.61
CA MET A 1 -1.27 -6.43 -14.39
C MET A 1 -1.48 -5.15 -13.62
N LEU A 2 -2.65 -4.93 -13.03
CA LEU A 2 -2.89 -3.79 -12.13
C LEU A 2 -1.90 -3.82 -10.96
N SER A 3 -1.30 -2.67 -10.66
CA SER A 3 -0.44 -2.48 -9.50
C SER A 3 -1.24 -2.29 -8.21
N ILE A 4 -0.77 -2.85 -7.09
CA ILE A 4 -1.47 -2.81 -5.81
C ILE A 4 -0.51 -2.37 -4.70
N ILE A 5 -0.93 -1.36 -3.93
CA ILE A 5 -0.30 -1.02 -2.65
C ILE A 5 -1.26 -1.40 -1.52
N LEU A 6 -0.85 -2.34 -0.67
CA LEU A 6 -1.55 -2.70 0.56
C LEU A 6 -1.04 -1.83 1.70
N SER A 7 -1.95 -1.25 2.50
CA SER A 7 -1.52 -0.52 3.70
C SER A 7 -2.53 -0.59 4.85
N GLY A 8 -2.03 -0.51 6.07
CA GLY A 8 -2.88 -0.49 7.25
C GLY A 8 -2.08 -0.35 8.53
N HIS A 9 -2.77 -0.15 9.65
CA HIS A 9 -2.15 0.01 10.95
C HIS A 9 -1.47 -1.28 11.43
N GLY A 10 -0.40 -1.15 12.20
CA GLY A 10 0.37 -2.27 12.71
C GLY A 10 0.90 -3.14 11.57
N GLY A 11 0.79 -4.47 11.68
CA GLY A 11 1.23 -5.44 10.68
C GLY A 11 0.15 -5.88 9.69
N PHE A 12 -0.88 -5.06 9.44
CA PHE A 12 -2.02 -5.43 8.61
C PHE A 12 -1.61 -5.79 7.17
N ALA A 13 -0.80 -4.94 6.54
CA ALA A 13 -0.46 -5.09 5.13
C ALA A 13 0.46 -6.29 4.90
N THR A 14 1.53 -6.40 5.69
CA THR A 14 2.46 -7.55 5.59
C THR A 14 1.80 -8.86 6.02
N GLY A 15 0.83 -8.83 6.94
CA GLY A 15 0.01 -9.98 7.28
C GLY A 15 -0.82 -10.48 6.09
N LEU A 16 -1.49 -9.56 5.39
CA LEU A 16 -2.30 -9.89 4.21
C LEU A 16 -1.44 -10.37 3.04
N GLU A 17 -0.29 -9.74 2.79
CA GLU A 17 0.67 -10.16 1.77
C GLU A 17 1.16 -11.59 2.02
N LYS A 18 1.51 -11.94 3.27
CA LYS A 18 1.91 -13.31 3.62
C LYS A 18 0.83 -14.34 3.30
N ALA A 19 -0.43 -14.03 3.64
CA ALA A 19 -1.55 -14.91 3.33
C ALA A 19 -1.75 -15.04 1.81
N MET A 20 -1.70 -13.93 1.08
CA MET A 20 -1.80 -13.92 -0.38
C MET A 20 -0.70 -14.76 -1.02
N LYS A 21 0.55 -14.57 -0.60
CA LYS A 21 1.72 -15.32 -1.07
C LYS A 21 1.61 -16.82 -0.81
N GLN A 22 1.06 -17.22 0.34
CA GLN A 22 0.85 -18.63 0.66
C GLN A 22 -0.17 -19.30 -0.28
N ILE A 23 -1.18 -18.55 -0.73
CA ILE A 23 -2.28 -19.08 -1.55
C ILE A 23 -1.96 -18.98 -3.04
N LEU A 24 -1.37 -17.87 -3.47
CA LEU A 24 -1.21 -17.50 -4.89
C LEU A 24 0.25 -17.53 -5.36
N GLY A 25 1.21 -17.63 -4.44
CA GLY A 25 2.63 -17.45 -4.74
C GLY A 25 3.06 -15.97 -4.77
N GLU A 26 4.31 -15.71 -5.14
CA GLU A 26 4.87 -14.36 -5.26
C GLU A 26 4.04 -13.50 -6.23
N GLN A 27 3.82 -12.24 -5.88
CA GLN A 27 3.09 -11.27 -6.72
C GLN A 27 4.00 -10.07 -6.99
N GLU A 28 4.43 -9.90 -8.24
CA GLU A 28 5.45 -8.88 -8.60
C GLU A 28 4.92 -7.43 -8.57
N GLN A 29 3.60 -7.23 -8.74
CA GLN A 29 2.99 -5.89 -8.76
C GLN A 29 2.22 -5.58 -7.46
N VAL A 30 2.66 -6.15 -6.34
CA VAL A 30 2.06 -5.90 -5.02
C VAL A 30 3.14 -5.47 -4.03
N ILE A 31 2.93 -4.34 -3.36
CA ILE A 31 3.79 -3.85 -2.28
C ILE A 31 2.95 -3.68 -1.02
N ALA A 32 3.43 -4.22 0.10
CA ALA A 32 2.82 -4.05 1.41
C ALA A 32 3.58 -3.03 2.28
N ILE A 33 2.86 -2.03 2.80
CA ILE A 33 3.42 -0.97 3.65
C ILE A 33 2.61 -0.86 4.93
N ASP A 34 3.24 -1.24 6.03
CA ASP A 34 2.67 -1.20 7.37
C ASP A 34 2.74 0.22 7.98
N PHE A 35 1.77 0.55 8.84
CA PHE A 35 1.73 1.78 9.62
C PHE A 35 1.78 1.48 11.13
N PRO A 36 2.97 1.16 11.68
CA PRO A 36 3.14 0.90 13.11
C PRO A 36 3.05 2.20 13.94
N GLU A 37 2.95 2.06 15.27
CA GLU A 37 2.89 3.20 16.21
C GLU A 37 4.08 4.16 16.10
N THR A 38 5.24 3.66 15.65
CA THR A 38 6.47 4.43 15.44
C THR A 38 6.49 5.19 14.11
N SER A 39 5.52 4.97 13.23
CA SER A 39 5.44 5.64 11.94
C SER A 39 4.84 7.04 12.04
N SER A 40 4.89 7.77 10.93
CA SER A 40 4.29 9.10 10.80
C SER A 40 3.65 9.25 9.43
N THR A 41 2.72 10.20 9.30
CA THR A 41 2.07 10.50 8.02
C THR A 41 3.09 10.88 6.94
N ALA A 42 4.15 11.64 7.29
CA ALA A 42 5.19 12.05 6.35
C ALA A 42 6.01 10.84 5.85
N LEU A 43 6.38 9.94 6.77
CA LEU A 43 7.09 8.72 6.41
C LEU A 43 6.23 7.84 5.50
N LEU A 44 4.97 7.61 5.87
CA LEU A 44 4.04 6.80 5.05
C LEU A 44 3.84 7.41 3.65
N THR A 45 3.75 8.73 3.55
CA THR A 45 3.64 9.43 2.26
C THR A 45 4.86 9.15 1.39
N THR A 46 6.07 9.29 1.96
CA THR A 46 7.32 9.00 1.24
C THR A 46 7.38 7.54 0.79
N GLN A 47 6.99 6.60 1.66
CA GLN A 47 6.97 5.17 1.30
C GLN A 47 5.95 4.85 0.20
N PHE A 48 4.80 5.52 0.18
CA PHE A 48 3.85 5.38 -0.91
C PHE A 48 4.40 5.93 -2.22
N GLU A 49 5.02 7.11 -2.21
CA GLU A 49 5.67 7.69 -3.40
C GLU A 49 6.75 6.75 -3.96
N GLU A 50 7.63 6.23 -3.10
CA GLU A 50 8.67 5.25 -3.48
C GLU A 50 8.06 3.95 -4.05
N ALA A 51 6.96 3.46 -3.48
CA ALA A 51 6.29 2.27 -3.97
C ALA A 51 5.57 2.50 -5.31
N ILE A 52 5.00 3.68 -5.52
CA ILE A 52 4.43 4.07 -6.82
C ILE A 52 5.51 4.05 -7.89
N ASP A 53 6.68 4.62 -7.60
CA ASP A 53 7.81 4.68 -8.54
C ASP A 53 8.43 3.29 -8.84
N ALA A 54 8.29 2.34 -7.92
CA ALA A 54 8.80 0.97 -8.08
C ALA A 54 7.85 0.05 -8.87
N LEU A 55 6.58 0.42 -9.02
CA LEU A 55 5.55 -0.40 -9.65
C LEU A 55 5.32 -0.02 -11.12
N ASP A 56 4.89 -0.98 -11.95
CA ASP A 56 4.46 -0.71 -13.31
C ASP A 56 2.98 -0.32 -13.31
N GLU A 57 2.72 0.97 -13.46
CA GLU A 57 1.37 1.52 -13.47
C GLU A 57 0.72 1.60 -14.87
N SER A 58 1.28 0.92 -15.88
CA SER A 58 0.73 0.92 -17.24
C SER A 58 -0.72 0.43 -17.35
N GLU A 59 -1.15 -0.44 -16.43
CA GLU A 59 -2.55 -0.91 -16.31
C GLU A 59 -3.32 -0.24 -15.15
N GLY A 60 -2.71 0.73 -14.47
CA GLY A 60 -3.26 1.44 -13.32
C GLY A 60 -2.76 0.93 -11.97
N LEU A 61 -3.05 1.72 -10.93
CA LEU A 61 -2.65 1.47 -9.54
C LEU A 61 -3.87 1.55 -8.62
N VAL A 62 -3.98 0.62 -7.67
CA VAL A 62 -5.00 0.64 -6.62
C VAL A 62 -4.36 0.54 -5.24
N PHE A 63 -4.83 1.40 -4.34
CA PHE A 63 -4.55 1.30 -2.91
C PHE A 63 -5.63 0.48 -2.22
N LEU A 64 -5.22 -0.53 -1.43
CA LEU A 64 -6.11 -1.27 -0.54
C LEU A 64 -5.71 -0.98 0.91
N THR A 65 -6.61 -0.32 1.64
CA THR A 65 -6.34 0.12 3.01
C THR A 65 -7.26 -0.51 4.04
N ASP A 66 -6.78 -0.62 5.28
CA ASP A 66 -7.50 -1.23 6.40
C ASP A 66 -8.81 -0.51 6.79
N LEU A 67 -8.76 0.80 7.03
CA LEU A 67 -9.83 1.56 7.65
C LEU A 67 -10.13 2.84 6.88
N LEU A 68 -11.40 3.01 6.49
CA LEU A 68 -11.89 4.25 5.90
C LEU A 68 -11.66 5.42 6.88
N GLY A 69 -11.02 6.48 6.39
CA GLY A 69 -10.69 7.67 7.18
C GLY A 69 -9.46 7.54 8.07
N GLY A 70 -8.83 6.36 8.17
CA GLY A 70 -7.54 6.17 8.84
C GLY A 70 -6.38 6.86 8.12
N THR A 71 -5.22 6.95 8.77
CA THR A 71 -4.03 7.59 8.18
C THR A 71 -3.63 6.94 6.85
N PRO A 72 -3.53 5.60 6.72
CA PRO A 72 -3.25 4.96 5.43
C PRO A 72 -4.24 5.34 4.34
N PHE A 73 -5.54 5.27 4.62
CA PHE A 73 -6.59 5.64 3.67
C PHE A 73 -6.50 7.10 3.23
N ARG A 74 -6.29 8.04 4.17
CA ARG A 74 -6.25 9.47 3.86
C ARG A 74 -5.06 9.86 3.00
N VAL A 75 -3.88 9.30 3.29
CA VAL A 75 -2.67 9.53 2.49
C VAL A 75 -2.86 8.93 1.10
N ALA A 76 -3.28 7.66 1.01
CA ALA A 76 -3.56 6.99 -0.26
C ALA A 76 -4.58 7.75 -1.12
N SER A 77 -5.68 8.21 -0.51
CA SER A 77 -6.71 8.99 -1.21
C SER A 77 -6.19 10.33 -1.73
N THR A 78 -5.29 10.98 -0.98
CA THR A 78 -4.70 12.25 -1.40
C THR A 78 -3.81 12.04 -2.63
N LEU A 79 -2.94 11.02 -2.60
CA LEU A 79 -2.07 10.68 -3.73
C LEU A 79 -2.86 10.23 -4.96
N ALA A 80 -3.90 9.41 -4.77
CA ALA A 80 -4.76 8.93 -5.85
C ALA A 80 -5.53 10.06 -6.56
N LEU A 81 -5.81 11.18 -5.89
CA LEU A 81 -6.45 12.37 -6.49
C LEU A 81 -5.45 13.31 -7.19
N GLN A 82 -4.16 13.16 -6.93
CA GLN A 82 -3.11 13.99 -7.53
C GLN A 82 -2.59 13.43 -8.86
N LYS A 83 -2.91 12.17 -9.17
CA LYS A 83 -2.75 11.56 -10.50
C LYS A 83 -4.03 11.69 -11.33
#